data_AF-A0A0L9ULZ5-F1
#
_entry.id   AF-A0A0L9ULZ5-F1
#
_cell.length_a   1.000
_cell.length_b   1.000
_cell.length_c   1.000
_cell.angle_alpha   90.00
_cell.angle_beta   90.00
_cell.angle_gamma   90.00
#
_symmetry.space_group_name_H-M   'P 1'
#
loop_
_entity.id
_entity.type
_entity.pdbx_description
1 polymer ?
#
loop_
_entity_poly.entity_id
_entity_poly.type
_entity_poly.pdbx_seq_one_letter_code
_entity_poly.pdbx_strand_id
1 'polypeptide(L)'
;MKVKKQKRHRKTLTFYTTCFGFRKPFKVLCDGTFVHHLLVNRITPADIALGNILSASVKLYTTRCVLAELKRLGSSYSESLENAHKLIVAR
;
A
#
# COMPACT_ATOMS: atom_id res chain seq x y z
N MET A 1 9.68 19.55 -10.84
CA MET A 1 10.04 18.57 -9.79
C MET A 1 9.18 17.29 -9.80
N LYS A 2 7.87 17.35 -10.10
CA LYS A 2 6.96 16.18 -10.21
C LYS A 2 7.30 15.21 -11.36
N VAL A 3 7.59 15.74 -12.55
CA VAL A 3 7.97 14.93 -13.75
C VAL A 3 9.28 14.16 -13.53
N LYS A 4 10.28 14.79 -12.88
CA LYS A 4 11.55 14.13 -12.52
C LYS A 4 11.31 12.94 -11.56
N LYS A 5 10.44 13.11 -10.56
CA LYS A 5 10.04 12.05 -9.62
C LYS A 5 9.36 10.88 -10.33
N GLN A 6 8.37 11.16 -11.18
CA GLN A 6 7.69 10.13 -11.97
C GLN A 6 8.64 9.41 -12.94
N LYS A 7 9.57 10.12 -13.58
CA LYS A 7 10.61 9.51 -14.44
C LYS A 7 11.48 8.53 -13.65
N ARG A 8 11.84 8.88 -12.40
CA ARG A 8 12.61 7.99 -11.51
C ARG A 8 11.80 6.74 -11.13
N HIS A 9 10.55 6.90 -10.69
CA HIS A 9 9.68 5.77 -10.34
C HIS A 9 9.51 4.81 -11.51
N ARG A 10 9.28 5.33 -12.72
CA ARG A 10 9.16 4.50 -13.92
C ARG A 10 10.43 3.69 -14.19
N LYS A 11 11.62 4.30 -14.11
CA LYS A 11 12.88 3.58 -14.28
C LYS A 11 13.06 2.46 -13.25
N THR A 12 12.75 2.75 -11.98
CA THR A 12 12.80 1.75 -10.90
C THR A 12 11.82 0.60 -11.15
N LEU A 13 10.60 0.89 -11.56
CA LEU A 13 9.62 -0.14 -11.90
C LEU A 13 10.04 -0.98 -13.09
N THR A 14 10.58 -0.36 -14.15
CA THR A 14 11.11 -1.08 -15.32
C THR A 14 12.20 -2.08 -14.90
N PHE A 15 13.10 -1.68 -14.01
CA PHE A 15 14.12 -2.58 -13.47
C PHE A 15 13.50 -3.79 -12.75
N TYR A 16 12.53 -3.59 -11.85
CA TYR A 16 11.88 -4.71 -11.15
C TYR A 16 11.01 -5.58 -12.07
N THR A 17 10.37 -5.00 -13.09
CA THR A 17 9.57 -5.78 -14.05
C THR A 17 10.45 -6.63 -14.95
N THR A 18 11.57 -6.07 -15.42
CA THR A 18 12.47 -6.74 -16.37
C THR A 18 13.38 -7.75 -15.67
N CYS A 19 13.95 -7.42 -14.51
CA CYS A 19 14.97 -8.24 -13.85
C CYS A 19 14.41 -9.17 -12.77
N PHE A 20 13.26 -8.84 -12.17
CA PHE A 20 12.70 -9.59 -11.02
C PHE A 20 11.30 -10.15 -11.29
N GLY A 21 10.80 -10.03 -12.52
CA GLY A 21 9.52 -10.60 -12.92
C GLY A 21 8.30 -9.98 -12.24
N PHE A 22 8.39 -8.72 -11.77
CA PHE A 22 7.23 -8.02 -11.22
C PHE A 22 6.18 -7.81 -12.30
N ARG A 23 4.93 -8.20 -12.02
CA ARG A 23 3.79 -8.10 -12.96
C ARG A 23 2.65 -7.30 -12.36
N LYS A 24 1.93 -6.59 -13.24
CA LYS A 24 0.69 -5.89 -12.89
C LYS A 24 -0.47 -6.89 -12.73
N PRO A 25 -1.47 -6.63 -11.85
CA PRO A 25 -1.49 -5.54 -10.89
C PRO A 25 -0.43 -5.75 -9.79
N PHE A 26 0.32 -4.70 -9.47
CA PHE A 26 1.39 -4.81 -8.47
C PHE A 26 0.80 -5.08 -7.09
N LYS A 27 1.32 -6.09 -6.41
CA LYS A 27 0.89 -6.47 -5.06
C LYS A 27 1.67 -5.62 -4.06
N VAL A 28 0.97 -4.75 -3.34
CA VAL A 28 1.57 -3.87 -2.33
C VAL A 28 1.15 -4.38 -0.96
N LEU A 29 2.12 -4.73 -0.12
CA LEU A 29 1.87 -5.06 1.28
C LEU A 29 1.82 -3.77 2.10
N CYS A 30 0.77 -3.61 2.88
CA CYS A 30 0.50 -2.48 3.76
C CYS A 30 0.56 -2.94 5.22
N ASP A 31 1.39 -2.29 6.02
CA ASP A 31 1.45 -2.47 7.47
C ASP A 31 0.42 -1.59 8.19
N GLY A 32 0.34 -1.72 9.52
CA GLY A 32 -0.67 -1.01 10.30
C GLY A 32 -0.43 0.50 10.36
N THR A 33 0.85 0.89 10.45
CA THR A 33 1.27 2.30 10.45
C THR A 33 0.94 2.99 9.13
N PHE A 34 1.15 2.33 8.00
CA PHE A 34 0.79 2.85 6.69
C PHE A 34 -0.72 3.05 6.58
N VAL A 35 -1.53 2.07 6.98
CA VAL A 35 -3.00 2.20 6.98
C VAL A 35 -3.44 3.36 7.88
N HIS A 36 -2.87 3.48 9.08
CA HIS A 36 -3.18 4.58 9.99
C HIS A 36 -2.85 5.95 9.37
N HIS A 37 -1.68 6.10 8.75
CA HIS A 37 -1.30 7.36 8.12
C HIS A 37 -2.12 7.71 6.88
N LEU A 38 -2.63 6.72 6.14
CA LEU A 38 -3.56 6.97 5.05
C LEU A 38 -4.85 7.63 5.57
N LEU A 39 -5.35 7.18 6.72
CA LEU A 39 -6.57 7.72 7.33
C LEU A 39 -6.35 9.12 7.89
N VAL A 40 -5.32 9.30 8.72
CA VAL A 40 -4.99 10.59 9.35
C VAL A 40 -4.77 11.69 8.31
N ASN A 41 -4.12 11.35 7.18
CA ASN A 41 -3.85 12.30 6.11
C ASN A 41 -4.94 12.35 5.03
N ARG A 42 -6.06 11.63 5.20
CA ARG A 42 -7.20 11.57 4.26
C ARG A 42 -6.78 11.20 2.83
N ILE A 43 -5.86 10.24 2.70
CA ILE A 43 -5.37 9.72 1.42
C ILE A 43 -6.21 8.49 1.03
N THR A 44 -7.44 8.74 0.63
CA THR A 44 -8.39 7.73 0.17
C THR A 44 -8.91 8.08 -1.23
N PRO A 45 -9.07 7.12 -2.16
CA PRO A 45 -8.70 5.70 -2.08
C PRO A 45 -7.18 5.44 -2.22
N ALA A 46 -6.64 4.55 -1.38
CA ALA A 46 -5.20 4.29 -1.31
C ALA A 46 -4.64 3.59 -2.55
N ASP A 47 -5.44 2.75 -3.20
CA ASP A 47 -5.11 2.07 -4.44
C ASP A 47 -4.94 3.05 -5.61
N ILE A 48 -5.80 4.08 -5.70
CA ILE A 48 -5.66 5.15 -6.69
C ILE A 48 -4.41 5.99 -6.40
N ALA A 49 -4.17 6.36 -5.14
CA ALA A 49 -2.98 7.13 -4.76
C ALA A 49 -1.67 6.40 -5.13
N LEU A 50 -1.59 5.10 -4.81
CA LEU A 50 -0.45 4.25 -5.16
C LEU A 50 -0.38 3.99 -6.68
N GLY A 51 -1.51 3.79 -7.33
CA GLY A 51 -1.59 3.60 -8.78
C GLY A 51 -1.06 4.81 -9.55
N ASN A 52 -1.31 6.02 -9.07
CA ASN A 52 -0.76 7.25 -9.62
C ASN A 52 0.76 7.36 -9.41
N ILE A 53 1.28 6.89 -8.28
CA ILE A 53 2.72 6.88 -7.98
C ILE A 53 3.46 5.88 -8.88
N LEU A 54 2.85 4.71 -9.13
CA LEU A 54 3.44 3.62 -9.89
C LEU A 54 3.07 3.63 -11.38
N SER A 55 2.14 4.51 -11.80
CA SER A 55 1.57 4.53 -13.16
C SER A 55 1.09 3.13 -13.61
N ALA A 56 0.44 2.42 -12.70
CA ALA A 56 0.06 1.02 -12.86
C ALA A 56 -1.09 0.65 -11.93
N SER A 57 -1.85 -0.41 -12.27
CA SER A 57 -2.82 -0.99 -11.35
C SER A 57 -2.12 -1.67 -10.17
N VAL A 58 -2.71 -1.53 -8.99
CA VAL A 58 -2.20 -2.11 -7.75
C VAL A 58 -3.29 -2.93 -7.06
N LYS A 59 -2.88 -3.91 -6.26
CA LYS A 59 -3.73 -4.61 -5.31
C LYS A 59 -3.08 -4.49 -3.94
N LEU A 60 -3.86 -4.03 -2.96
CA LEU A 60 -3.38 -3.81 -1.60
C LEU A 60 -3.62 -5.05 -0.75
N TYR A 61 -2.60 -5.44 -0.02
CA TYR A 61 -2.59 -6.58 0.85
C TYR A 61 -2.18 -6.16 2.26
N THR A 62 -2.59 -6.93 3.25
CA THR A 62 -2.01 -6.87 4.59
C THR A 62 -1.74 -8.30 5.08
N THR A 63 -1.13 -8.45 6.25
CA THR A 63 -0.79 -9.76 6.83
C THR A 63 -1.56 -9.97 8.12
N ARG A 64 -1.70 -11.24 8.54
CA ARG A 64 -2.37 -11.58 9.80
C ARG A 64 -1.67 -10.99 11.03
N CYS A 65 -0.33 -10.92 11.01
CA CYS A 65 0.42 -10.32 12.11
C CYS A 65 0.15 -8.82 12.25
N VAL A 66 -0.01 -8.09 11.14
CA VAL A 66 -0.38 -6.67 11.17
C VAL A 66 -1.79 -6.46 11.74
N LEU A 67 -2.76 -7.29 11.36
CA LEU A 67 -4.10 -7.24 11.95
C LEU A 67 -4.07 -7.51 13.46
N ALA A 68 -3.29 -8.50 13.89
CA ALA A 68 -3.11 -8.81 15.31
C ALA A 68 -2.41 -7.66 16.06
N GLU A 69 -1.41 -7.03 15.45
CA GLU A 69 -0.71 -5.87 16.00
C GLU A 69 -1.67 -4.70 16.22
N LEU A 70 -2.41 -4.29 15.19
CA LEU A 70 -3.41 -3.23 15.28
C LEU A 70 -4.47 -3.53 16.34
N LYS A 71 -4.90 -4.79 16.46
CA LYS A 71 -5.83 -5.22 17.52
C LYS A 71 -5.25 -5.05 18.92
N ARG A 72 -3.96 -5.34 19.12
CA ARG A 72 -3.29 -5.15 20.43
C ARG A 72 -3.09 -3.68 20.79
N LEU A 73 -2.96 -2.79 19.79
CA LEU A 73 -2.80 -1.35 20.04
C LEU A 73 -4.08 -0.69 20.60
N GLY A 74 -5.21 -1.38 20.57
CA GLY A 74 -6.42 -0.98 21.29
C GLY A 74 -7.27 0.06 20.56
N SER A 75 -8.13 0.74 21.32
CA SER A 75 -9.21 1.58 20.79
C SER A 75 -8.74 2.76 19.93
N SER A 76 -7.56 3.32 20.23
CA SER A 76 -6.96 4.41 19.46
C SER A 76 -6.65 4.03 18.00
N TYR A 77 -6.52 2.74 17.70
CA TYR A 77 -6.25 2.23 16.34
C TYR A 77 -7.41 1.42 15.78
N SER A 78 -8.61 1.53 16.37
CA SER A 78 -9.81 0.80 15.93
C SER A 78 -10.17 1.10 14.47
N GLU A 79 -10.11 2.36 14.06
CA GLU A 79 -10.36 2.78 12.67
C GLU A 79 -9.30 2.22 11.70
N SER A 80 -8.02 2.24 12.11
CA SER A 80 -6.92 1.63 11.34
C SER A 80 -7.13 0.13 11.17
N LEU A 81 -7.55 -0.56 12.23
CA LEU A 81 -7.85 -2.00 12.20
C LEU A 81 -9.01 -2.30 11.24
N GLU A 82 -10.10 -1.54 11.31
CA GLU A 82 -11.26 -1.72 10.42
C GLU A 82 -10.87 -1.53 8.95
N ASN A 83 -10.04 -0.53 8.65
CA ASN A 83 -9.57 -0.30 7.28
C ASN A 83 -8.54 -1.34 6.83
N ALA A 84 -7.69 -1.83 7.73
CA ALA A 84 -6.78 -2.93 7.42
C ALA A 84 -7.55 -4.22 7.10
N HIS A 85 -8.69 -4.48 7.75
CA HIS A 85 -9.56 -5.61 7.43
C HIS A 85 -10.20 -5.55 6.03
N LYS A 86 -10.31 -4.35 5.43
CA LYS A 86 -10.79 -4.17 4.05
C LYS A 86 -9.73 -4.55 2.99
N LEU A 87 -8.47 -4.72 3.40
CA LEU A 87 -7.39 -5.13 2.51
C LEU A 87 -7.35 -6.66 2.32
N ILE A 88 -6.72 -7.13 1.24
CA ILE A 88 -6.59 -8.56 0.99
C ILE A 88 -5.58 -9.16 1.98
N VAL A 89 -5.97 -10.17 2.75
CA VAL A 89 -5.03 -10.84 3.66
C VAL A 89 -4.12 -11.77 2.85
N ALA A 90 -2.83 -11.43 2.78
CA ALA A 90 -1.80 -12.30 2.25
C ALA A 90 -1.66 -13.53 3.17
N ARG A 91 -1.71 -14.71 2.55
CA ARG A 91 -1.52 -16.01 3.22
C ARG A 91 -0.04 -16.36 3.26
#